data_AF-A0A9D7KKY1-F1
#
_entry.id   AF-A0A9D7KKY1-F1
#
_cell.length_a   1.000
_cell.length_b   1.000
_cell.length_c   1.000
_cell.angle_alpha   90.00
_cell.angle_beta   90.00
_cell.angle_gamma   90.00
#
_symmetry.space_group_name_H-M   'P 1'
#
loop_
_entity.id
_entity.type
_entity.pdbx_description
1 polymer ?
#
loop_
_entity_poly.entity_id
_entity_poly.type
_entity_poly.pdbx_seq_one_letter_code
_entity_poly.pdbx_strand_id
1 'polypeptide(L)'
;MKSSQQHMWDKEYRALSPMPMEFTYGTTTYNKGAMVIHNLRTYMGDSLFKTGMRSILKNYAYSHLNASQFREQLESSTGLDMDCFFNDWIYSPGFNAFEIDSVHFIQSGNEYKAKLFMEQKLHHAPHFHCNVPLEVTFYNDNLEKYDVSVFVSGS
;
A
#
# COMPACT_ATOMS: atom_id res chain seq x y z
N MET A 1 -8.33 1.36 7.72
CA MET A 1 -9.66 1.29 8.37
C MET A 1 -10.75 2.18 7.75
N LYS A 2 -10.44 3.11 6.82
CA LYS A 2 -11.46 3.91 6.11
C LYS A 2 -11.96 3.30 4.79
N SER A 3 -11.23 2.36 4.20
CA SER A 3 -11.65 1.63 2.98
C SER A 3 -12.77 0.62 3.23
N SER A 4 -12.78 -0.04 4.39
CA SER A 4 -13.75 -1.09 4.73
C SER A 4 -15.21 -0.60 4.81
N GLN A 5 -15.44 0.65 5.22
CA GLN A 5 -16.79 1.24 5.29
C GLN A 5 -17.38 1.58 3.91
N GLN A 6 -16.55 1.73 2.88
CA GLN A 6 -16.98 2.27 1.58
C GLN A 6 -17.52 1.19 0.65
N HIS A 7 -16.99 -0.03 0.75
CA HIS A 7 -17.50 -1.20 0.01
C HIS A 7 -18.94 -1.59 0.39
N MET A 8 -19.43 -1.15 1.55
CA MET A 8 -20.80 -1.39 2.01
C MET A 8 -21.86 -0.60 1.22
N TRP A 9 -21.48 0.52 0.59
CA TRP A 9 -22.42 1.40 -0.13
C TRP A 9 -22.63 0.97 -1.59
N ASP A 10 -21.58 0.45 -2.24
CA ASP A 10 -21.62 0.08 -3.67
C ASP A 10 -21.79 -1.43 -3.92
N LYS A 11 -21.87 -2.26 -2.86
CA LYS A 11 -22.03 -3.73 -2.88
C LYS A 11 -21.02 -4.51 -3.72
N GLU A 12 -19.99 -3.87 -4.29
CA GLU A 12 -19.03 -4.52 -5.18
C GLU A 12 -17.57 -4.08 -4.89
N TYR A 13 -16.65 -5.05 -4.97
CA TYR A 13 -15.22 -4.86 -4.74
C TYR A 13 -14.53 -4.75 -6.10
N ARG A 14 -14.30 -3.53 -6.60
CA ARG A 14 -13.70 -3.31 -7.93
C ARG A 14 -12.20 -3.05 -7.88
N ALA A 15 -11.50 -3.53 -8.91
CA ALA A 15 -10.17 -3.05 -9.27
C ALA A 15 -10.25 -1.57 -9.68
N LEU A 16 -9.14 -0.83 -9.53
CA LEU A 16 -9.04 0.55 -10.02
C LEU A 16 -8.73 0.62 -11.51
N SER A 17 -8.14 -0.44 -12.08
CA SER A 17 -7.90 -0.56 -13.51
C SER A 17 -8.11 -2.00 -13.99
N PRO A 18 -8.90 -2.24 -15.05
CA PRO A 18 -9.73 -1.26 -15.76
C PRO A 18 -10.98 -0.83 -14.95
N MET A 19 -11.33 0.46 -14.98
CA MET A 19 -12.55 0.98 -14.37
C MET A 19 -13.60 1.30 -15.46
N PRO A 20 -14.82 0.70 -15.41
CA PRO A 20 -15.89 1.06 -16.34
C PRO A 20 -16.31 2.53 -16.19
N MET A 21 -16.65 3.19 -17.30
CA MET A 21 -17.02 4.61 -17.32
C MET A 21 -18.17 4.97 -16.38
N GLU A 22 -19.12 4.04 -16.18
CA GLU A 22 -20.29 4.21 -15.31
C GLU A 22 -19.92 4.40 -13.83
N PHE A 23 -18.74 3.91 -13.41
CA PHE A 23 -18.28 3.94 -12.02
C PHE A 23 -17.06 4.85 -11.80
N THR A 24 -16.57 5.55 -12.83
CA THR A 24 -15.39 6.43 -12.75
C THR A 24 -15.56 7.54 -11.71
N TYR A 25 -16.79 8.05 -11.53
CA TYR A 25 -17.12 9.11 -10.57
C TYR A 25 -17.77 8.60 -9.27
N GLY A 26 -17.78 7.29 -9.05
CA GLY A 26 -18.29 6.70 -7.81
C GLY A 26 -17.47 7.10 -6.58
N THR A 27 -18.13 7.24 -5.42
CA THR A 27 -17.48 7.58 -4.15
C THR A 27 -16.39 6.56 -3.77
N THR A 28 -16.58 5.28 -4.10
CA THR A 28 -15.57 4.24 -3.91
C THR A 28 -14.33 4.48 -4.76
N THR A 29 -14.49 4.86 -6.03
CA THR A 29 -13.36 5.13 -6.94
C THR A 29 -12.51 6.30 -6.45
N TYR A 30 -13.14 7.40 -6.04
CA TYR A 30 -12.42 8.59 -5.55
C TYR A 30 -11.71 8.34 -4.21
N ASN A 31 -12.40 7.76 -3.23
CA ASN A 31 -11.80 7.54 -1.92
C ASN A 31 -10.74 6.43 -1.93
N LYS A 32 -10.97 5.34 -2.68
CA LYS A 32 -9.98 4.28 -2.89
C LYS A 32 -8.77 4.84 -3.64
N GLY A 33 -8.98 5.66 -4.67
CA GLY A 33 -7.91 6.31 -5.42
C GLY A 33 -7.01 7.18 -4.55
N ALA A 34 -7.59 8.05 -3.71
CA ALA A 34 -6.83 8.90 -2.79
C ALA A 34 -6.00 8.07 -1.78
N MET A 35 -6.60 7.01 -1.21
CA MET A 35 -5.89 6.10 -0.31
C MET A 35 -4.73 5.38 -1.02
N VAL A 36 -4.93 4.93 -2.26
CA VAL A 36 -3.89 4.25 -3.05
C VAL A 36 -2.70 5.18 -3.32
N ILE A 37 -2.92 6.44 -3.68
CA ILE A 37 -1.81 7.40 -3.85
C ILE A 37 -1.09 7.67 -2.52
N HIS A 38 -1.82 7.71 -1.41
CA HIS A 38 -1.19 7.87 -0.10
C HIS A 38 -0.33 6.66 0.26
N ASN A 39 -0.81 5.44 0.03
CA ASN A 39 -0.05 4.22 0.23
C ASN A 39 1.16 4.16 -0.72
N LEU A 40 1.00 4.55 -1.99
CA LEU A 40 2.10 4.63 -2.95
C LEU A 40 3.26 5.47 -2.40
N ARG A 41 2.96 6.62 -1.79
CA ARG A 41 3.97 7.46 -1.14
C ARG A 41 4.70 6.74 0.00
N THR A 42 4.00 5.91 0.77
CA THR A 42 4.62 5.07 1.81
C THR A 42 5.53 4.00 1.23
N TYR A 43 5.12 3.32 0.14
CA TYR A 43 5.95 2.32 -0.54
C TYR A 43 7.22 2.91 -1.14
N MET A 44 7.12 4.10 -1.74
CA MET A 44 8.26 4.75 -2.39
C MET A 44 9.13 5.55 -1.42
N GLY A 45 8.56 6.01 -0.31
CA GLY A 45 9.11 7.09 0.50
C GLY A 45 9.03 8.45 -0.21
N ASP A 46 9.13 9.52 0.59
CA ASP A 46 8.92 10.91 0.13
C ASP A 46 9.81 11.35 -1.01
N SER A 47 11.07 10.92 -1.01
CA SER A 47 12.06 11.36 -2.00
C SER A 47 11.74 10.77 -3.38
N LEU A 48 11.62 9.45 -3.48
CA LEU A 48 11.33 8.76 -4.74
C LEU A 48 9.92 9.09 -5.24
N PHE A 49 8.93 9.21 -4.34
CA PHE A 49 7.59 9.64 -4.72
C PHE A 49 7.61 11.01 -5.43
N LYS A 50 8.31 12.00 -4.87
CA LYS A 50 8.43 13.33 -5.49
C LYS A 50 9.16 13.27 -6.83
N THR A 51 10.23 12.47 -6.93
CA THR A 51 10.96 12.25 -8.18
C THR A 51 10.08 11.62 -9.26
N GLY A 52 9.37 10.55 -8.93
CA GLY A 52 8.46 9.87 -9.85
C GLY A 52 7.34 10.78 -10.35
N MET A 53 6.66 11.48 -9.43
CA MET A 53 5.59 12.41 -9.80
C MET A 53 6.08 13.57 -10.69
N ARG A 54 7.26 14.13 -10.41
CA ARG A 54 7.87 15.15 -11.28
C ARG A 54 8.19 14.60 -12.67
N SER A 55 8.71 13.38 -12.74
CA SER A 55 9.03 12.70 -14.00
C SER A 55 7.78 12.48 -14.85
N ILE A 56 6.69 11.99 -14.24
CA ILE A 56 5.40 11.82 -14.90
C ILE A 56 4.86 13.15 -15.44
N LEU A 57 4.80 14.19 -14.60
CA LEU A 57 4.30 15.50 -15.03
C LEU A 57 5.13 16.10 -16.16
N LYS A 58 6.45 15.88 -16.17
CA LYS A 58 7.34 16.37 -17.23
C LYS A 58 7.12 15.62 -18.54
N ASN A 59 7.01 14.29 -18.50
CA ASN A 59 7.03 13.45 -19.70
C ASN A 59 5.65 13.26 -20.32
N TYR A 60 4.59 13.37 -19.52
CA TYR A 60 3.22 13.19 -19.96
C TYR A 60 2.37 14.47 -19.87
N ALA A 61 3.02 15.64 -19.77
CA ALA A 61 2.34 16.93 -19.80
C ALA A 61 1.41 17.01 -21.04
N TYR A 62 0.16 17.42 -20.81
CA TYR A 62 -0.85 17.58 -21.86
C TYR A 62 -1.19 16.30 -22.64
N SER A 63 -0.90 15.14 -22.08
CA SER A 63 -1.18 13.83 -22.67
C SER A 63 -1.95 12.93 -21.70
N HIS A 64 -2.39 11.76 -22.18
CA HIS A 64 -3.06 10.76 -21.37
C HIS A 64 -2.06 9.70 -20.90
N LEU A 65 -2.32 9.16 -19.71
CA LEU A 65 -1.52 8.11 -19.08
C LEU A 65 -2.44 7.01 -18.58
N ASN A 66 -2.17 5.76 -18.95
CA ASN A 66 -2.86 4.60 -18.37
C ASN A 66 -2.06 4.03 -17.18
N ALA A 67 -2.65 3.07 -16.46
CA ALA A 67 -2.05 2.47 -15.27
C ALA A 67 -0.69 1.80 -15.54
N SER A 68 -0.53 1.09 -16.68
CA SER A 68 0.76 0.45 -17.02
C SER A 68 1.84 1.49 -17.28
N GLN A 69 1.52 2.53 -18.05
CA GLN A 69 2.46 3.62 -18.34
C GLN A 69 2.83 4.40 -17.07
N PHE A 70 1.87 4.58 -16.14
CA PHE A 70 2.14 5.19 -14.84
C PHE A 70 3.13 4.35 -14.02
N ARG A 71 2.94 3.03 -13.95
CA ARG A 71 3.90 2.10 -13.32
C ARG A 71 5.29 2.20 -13.95
N GLU A 72 5.37 2.00 -15.27
CA GLU A 72 6.63 2.01 -16.02
C GLU A 72 7.40 3.34 -15.86
N GLN A 73 6.67 4.46 -15.80
CA GLN A 73 7.29 5.76 -15.58
C GLN A 73 7.82 5.93 -14.14
N LEU A 74 7.14 5.39 -13.13
CA LEU A 74 7.64 5.39 -11.76
C LEU A 74 8.89 4.51 -11.64
N GLU A 75 8.87 3.30 -12.19
CA GLU A 75 9.99 2.37 -12.16
C GLU A 75 11.22 2.94 -12.87
N SER A 76 11.06 3.44 -14.10
CA SER A 76 12.17 4.01 -14.88
C SER A 76 12.79 5.26 -14.25
N SER A 77 12.02 6.04 -13.50
CA SER A 77 12.51 7.28 -12.88
C SER A 77 13.05 7.11 -11.47
N THR A 78 12.74 6.01 -10.79
CA THR A 78 13.12 5.78 -9.40
C THR A 78 13.98 4.54 -9.18
N GLY A 79 13.98 3.59 -10.13
CA GLY A 79 14.63 2.29 -10.01
C GLY A 79 13.95 1.33 -9.04
N LEU A 80 12.79 1.71 -8.49
CA LEU A 80 12.02 0.89 -7.56
C LEU A 80 11.05 -0.01 -8.35
N ASP A 81 11.06 -1.30 -8.08
CA ASP A 81 10.08 -2.26 -8.62
C ASP A 81 8.70 -2.00 -8.00
N MET A 82 7.69 -1.76 -8.85
CA MET A 82 6.35 -1.40 -8.45
C MET A 82 5.32 -2.50 -8.75
N ASP A 83 5.75 -3.70 -9.18
CA ASP A 83 4.87 -4.78 -9.60
C ASP A 83 3.91 -5.22 -8.50
N CYS A 84 4.45 -5.51 -7.30
CA CYS A 84 3.64 -5.87 -6.14
C CYS A 84 2.55 -4.82 -5.88
N PHE A 85 2.93 -3.54 -5.81
CA PHE A 85 1.99 -2.48 -5.50
C PHE A 85 0.87 -2.38 -6.54
N PHE A 86 1.19 -2.42 -7.83
CA PHE A 86 0.18 -2.28 -8.88
C PHE A 86 -0.73 -3.51 -8.97
N ASN A 87 -0.17 -4.71 -8.88
CA ASN A 87 -0.96 -5.94 -8.86
C ASN A 87 -1.93 -5.96 -7.68
N ASP A 88 -1.48 -5.52 -6.51
CA ASP A 88 -2.26 -5.55 -5.26
C ASP A 88 -3.31 -4.44 -5.20
N TRP A 89 -2.93 -3.20 -5.50
CA TRP A 89 -3.77 -2.03 -5.23
C TRP A 89 -4.53 -1.51 -6.45
N ILE A 90 -4.01 -1.74 -7.66
CA ILE A 90 -4.57 -1.16 -8.90
C ILE A 90 -5.35 -2.19 -9.69
N TYR A 91 -4.74 -3.35 -9.97
CA TYR A 91 -5.31 -4.36 -10.85
C TYR A 91 -6.23 -5.36 -10.14
N SER A 92 -6.12 -5.48 -8.82
CA SER A 92 -6.92 -6.42 -8.05
C SER A 92 -8.14 -5.78 -7.37
N PRO A 93 -9.28 -6.50 -7.33
CA PRO A 93 -10.39 -6.16 -6.46
C PRO A 93 -10.05 -6.47 -5.00
N GLY A 94 -10.92 -6.02 -4.09
CA GLY A 94 -10.79 -6.29 -2.67
C GLY A 94 -9.69 -5.48 -1.99
N PHE A 95 -9.34 -5.90 -0.77
CA PHE A 95 -8.22 -5.36 0.01
C PHE A 95 -7.82 -6.37 1.09
N ASN A 96 -6.62 -6.16 1.65
CA ASN A 96 -6.09 -6.99 2.71
C ASN A 96 -6.07 -6.24 4.04
N ALA A 97 -6.37 -6.95 5.12
CA ALA A 97 -6.18 -6.49 6.49
C ALA A 97 -4.97 -7.21 7.09
N PHE A 98 -4.23 -6.52 7.96
CA PHE A 98 -3.08 -7.06 8.67
C PHE A 98 -3.41 -7.14 10.14
N GLU A 99 -3.03 -8.25 10.77
CA GLU A 99 -3.20 -8.49 12.20
C GLU A 99 -1.87 -8.95 12.79
N ILE A 100 -1.57 -8.48 13.99
CA ILE A 100 -0.46 -9.00 14.78
C ILE A 100 -1.03 -10.17 15.58
N ASP A 101 -0.61 -11.39 15.24
CA ASP A 101 -1.00 -12.60 15.98
C ASP A 101 -0.28 -12.66 17.33
N SER A 102 1.05 -12.49 17.29
CA SER A 102 1.87 -12.58 18.50
C SER A 102 3.18 -11.79 18.36
N VAL A 103 3.72 -11.37 19.52
CA VAL A 103 5.02 -10.69 19.63
C VAL A 103 5.84 -11.41 20.69
N HIS A 104 7.04 -11.83 20.31
CA HIS A 104 7.99 -12.45 21.22
C HIS A 104 9.20 -11.55 21.43
N PHE A 105 9.46 -11.17 22.68
CA PHE A 105 10.64 -10.42 23.06
C PHE A 105 11.74 -11.37 23.52
N ILE A 106 12.92 -11.21 22.93
CA ILE A 106 14.12 -11.97 23.28
C ILE A 106 15.14 -10.96 23.79
N GLN A 107 15.53 -11.08 25.07
CA GLN A 107 16.58 -10.26 25.63
C GLN A 107 17.93 -10.66 25.03
N SER A 108 18.67 -9.67 24.53
CA SER A 108 19.98 -9.80 23.89
C SER A 108 20.94 -8.82 24.56
N GLY A 109 21.43 -9.16 25.76
CA GLY A 109 22.23 -8.26 26.59
C GLY A 109 21.36 -7.14 27.19
N ASN A 110 21.71 -5.89 26.88
CA ASN A 110 20.97 -4.70 27.30
C ASN A 110 19.86 -4.29 26.30
N GLU A 111 19.70 -5.04 25.21
CA GLU A 111 18.70 -4.77 24.17
C GLU A 111 17.61 -5.85 24.17
N TYR A 112 16.43 -5.50 23.68
CA TYR A 112 15.36 -6.45 23.38
C TYR A 112 15.20 -6.58 21.87
N LYS A 113 15.15 -7.83 21.38
CA LYS A 113 14.75 -8.14 20.01
C LYS A 113 13.29 -8.54 20.02
N ALA A 114 12.46 -7.86 19.23
CA ALA A 114 11.07 -8.23 19.01
C ALA A 114 10.96 -9.09 17.75
N LYS A 115 10.34 -10.26 17.87
CA LYS A 115 9.90 -11.07 16.73
C LYS A 115 8.38 -10.97 16.62
N LEU A 116 7.91 -10.41 15.50
CA LEU A 116 6.49 -10.26 15.22
C LEU A 116 6.01 -11.40 14.34
N PHE A 117 4.86 -11.96 14.69
CA PHE A 117 4.10 -12.87 13.85
C PHE A 117 2.87 -12.12 13.38
N MET A 118 2.75 -11.95 12.07
CA MET A 118 1.69 -11.17 11.45
C MET A 118 0.92 -12.03 10.47
N GLU A 119 -0.39 -11.85 10.45
CA GLU A 119 -1.28 -12.50 9.51
C GLU A 119 -1.87 -11.48 8.54
N GLN A 120 -2.15 -11.95 7.33
CA GLN A 120 -2.87 -11.18 6.32
C GLN A 120 -4.23 -11.82 6.05
N LYS A 121 -5.29 -11.05 6.21
CA LYS A 121 -6.68 -11.48 5.97
C LYS A 121 -7.18 -10.87 4.66
N LEU A 122 -7.55 -11.74 3.73
CA LEU A 122 -8.08 -11.34 2.43
C LEU A 122 -9.55 -10.95 2.55
N HIS A 123 -9.91 -9.77 2.05
CA HIS A 123 -11.31 -9.35 1.91
C HIS A 123 -11.61 -9.14 0.43
N HIS A 124 -12.15 -10.20 -0.21
CA HIS A 124 -12.42 -10.24 -1.66
C HIS A 124 -11.21 -9.98 -2.57
N ALA A 125 -10.00 -10.00 -2.00
CA ALA A 125 -8.75 -9.95 -2.74
C ALA A 125 -8.42 -11.35 -3.28
N PRO A 126 -7.92 -11.47 -4.51
CA PRO A 126 -7.60 -12.75 -5.13
C PRO A 126 -6.31 -13.37 -4.59
N HIS A 127 -5.42 -12.58 -3.98
CA HIS A 127 -4.12 -13.03 -3.49
C HIS A 127 -3.62 -12.18 -2.32
N PHE A 128 -2.60 -12.70 -1.63
CA PHE A 128 -1.89 -11.97 -0.59
C PHE A 128 -1.00 -10.88 -1.18
N HIS A 129 -1.04 -9.71 -0.58
CA HIS A 129 -0.19 -8.59 -0.98
C HIS A 129 1.27 -8.90 -0.66
N CYS A 130 2.16 -8.44 -1.53
CA CYS A 130 3.60 -8.58 -1.37
C CYS A 130 4.29 -7.24 -1.13
N ASN A 131 5.42 -7.30 -0.41
CA ASN A 131 6.29 -6.17 -0.12
C ASN A 131 5.56 -4.96 0.51
N VAL A 132 4.65 -5.22 1.44
CA VAL A 132 3.87 -4.16 2.10
C VAL A 132 4.69 -3.53 3.22
N PRO A 133 5.03 -2.22 3.15
CA PRO A 133 5.65 -1.50 4.25
C PRO A 133 4.60 -1.26 5.35
N LEU A 134 4.92 -1.71 6.56
CA LEU A 134 4.14 -1.46 7.77
C LEU A 134 5.05 -0.77 8.79
N GLU A 135 4.48 0.21 9.48
CA GLU A 135 5.14 0.88 10.60
C GLU A 135 4.60 0.30 11.91
N VAL A 136 5.49 -0.23 12.74
CA VAL A 136 5.15 -0.79 14.04
C VAL A 136 5.85 0.02 15.12
N THR A 137 5.07 0.55 16.06
CA THR A 137 5.57 1.32 17.20
C THR A 137 5.60 0.45 18.45
N PHE A 138 6.76 0.36 19.09
CA PHE A 138 6.93 -0.21 20.42
C PHE A 138 7.01 0.91 21.46
N TYR A 139 6.51 0.63 22.66
CA TYR A 139 6.63 1.50 23.83
C TYR A 139 7.37 0.75 24.92
N ASN A 140 8.34 1.40 25.57
CA ASN A 140 8.95 0.87 26.79
C ASN A 140 8.14 1.28 28.03
N ASP A 141 8.60 0.84 29.21
CA ASP A 141 7.94 1.12 30.50
C ASP A 141 7.86 2.64 30.81
N ASN A 142 8.74 3.45 30.22
CA ASN A 142 8.76 4.90 30.34
C ASN A 142 7.89 5.61 29.28
N LEU A 143 7.13 4.87 28.46
CA LEU A 143 6.35 5.37 27.32
C LEU A 143 7.18 6.01 26.20
N GLU A 144 8.48 5.72 26.15
CA GLU A 144 9.32 6.13 25.02
C GLU A 144 8.99 5.27 23.80
N LYS A 145 8.89 5.92 22.64
CA LYS A 145 8.48 5.32 21.37
C LYS A 145 9.68 4.79 20.59
N TYR A 146 9.51 3.63 19.99
CA TYR A 146 10.44 3.03 19.05
C TYR A 146 9.68 2.59 17.80
N ASP A 147 9.82 3.34 16.71
CA ASP A 147 9.17 3.05 15.44
C ASP A 147 10.08 2.17 14.57
N VAL A 148 9.52 1.09 14.03
CA VAL A 148 10.22 0.15 13.16
C VAL A 148 9.40 -0.03 11.89
N SER A 149 10.05 0.15 10.73
CA SER A 149 9.45 -0.20 9.44
C SER A 149 9.78 -1.64 9.09
N VAL A 150 8.76 -2.44 8.79
CA VAL A 150 8.88 -3.83 8.37
C VAL A 150 8.19 -4.02 7.02
N PHE A 151 8.76 -4.87 6.18
CA PHE A 151 8.13 -5.28 4.92
C PHE A 151 7.51 -6.65 5.09
N VAL A 152 6.22 -6.77 4.78
CA VAL A 152 5.45 -8.00 4.92
C VAL A 152 4.98 -8.46 3.55
N SER A 153 5.24 -9.73 3.25
CA SER A 153 4.71 -10.43 2.09
C SER A 153 3.95 -11.65 2.58
N GLY A 154 2.75 -11.90 2.04
CA GLY A 154 2.10 -13.19 2.23
C GLY A 154 2.77 -14.26 1.37
N SER A 155 2.85 -15.48 1.91
CA SER A 155 3.32 -16.69 1.24
C SER A 155 2.17 -17.68 1.04
#